data_AF-A0A483F0Y4-F1
#
_entry.id   AF-A0A483F0Y4-F1
#
_cell.length_a   1.000
_cell.length_b   1.000
_cell.length_c   1.000
_cell.angle_alpha   90.00
_cell.angle_beta   90.00
_cell.angle_gamma   90.00
#
_symmetry.space_group_name_H-M   'P 1'
#
loop_
_entity.id
_entity.type
_entity.pdbx_description
1 polymer ?
#
loop_
_entity_poly.entity_id
_entity_poly.type
_entity_poly.pdbx_seq_one_letter_code
_entity_poly.pdbx_strand_id
1 'polypeptide(L)' 'AAAHIDTTDGISIEYPEWRFNLRTSNTEPVVRLNVESRADTALMNAKTEEILALLK' A
#
# COMPACT_ATOMS: atom_id res chain seq x y z
N ALA A 1 8.33 2.00 13.02
CA ALA A 1 7.05 2.71 13.21
C ALA A 1 6.69 3.40 11.89
N ALA A 2 5.40 3.54 11.57
CA ALA A 2 4.96 4.32 10.41
C ALA A 2 5.38 5.79 10.60
N ALA A 3 5.90 6.41 9.55
CA ALA A 3 6.31 7.82 9.55
C ALA A 3 5.11 8.74 9.33
N HIS A 4 4.09 8.29 8.58
CA HIS A 4 2.88 9.05 8.31
C HIS A 4 1.70 8.12 8.01
N ILE A 5 0.48 8.54 8.40
CA ILE A 5 -0.78 7.86 8.08
C ILE A 5 -1.76 8.93 7.57
N ASP A 6 -2.36 8.70 6.41
CA ASP A 6 -3.38 9.56 5.81
C ASP A 6 -4.62 8.73 5.44
N THR A 7 -5.81 9.30 5.64
CA THR A 7 -7.10 8.63 5.36
C THR A 7 -8.00 9.40 4.40
N THR A 8 -7.44 10.31 3.60
CA THR A 8 -8.20 11.21 2.72
C THR A 8 -8.70 10.48 1.46
N ASP A 9 -7.89 9.58 0.88
CA ASP A 9 -8.24 8.74 -0.27
C ASP A 9 -7.91 7.27 0.02
N GLY A 10 -8.76 6.63 0.83
CA GLY A 10 -8.53 5.30 1.37
C GLY A 10 -7.62 5.34 2.59
N ILE A 11 -6.64 4.44 2.66
CA ILE A 11 -5.65 4.37 3.74
C ILE A 11 -4.27 4.42 3.11
N SER A 12 -3.52 5.46 3.41
CA SER A 12 -2.11 5.61 3.01
C SER A 12 -1.22 5.50 4.23
N ILE A 13 -0.19 4.65 4.17
CA ILE A 13 0.81 4.52 5.23
C ILE A 13 2.19 4.64 4.61
N GLU A 14 3.00 5.52 5.19
CA GLU A 14 4.37 5.77 4.77
C GLU A 14 5.36 5.27 5.82
N TYR A 15 6.35 4.51 5.38
CA TYR A 15 7.53 4.13 6.13
C TYR A 15 8.76 4.81 5.50
N PRO A 16 9.92 4.84 6.17
CA PRO A 16 11.12 5.47 5.61
C PRO A 16 11.49 4.97 4.21
N GLU A 17 11.42 3.65 3.99
CA GLU A 17 11.89 3.00 2.76
C GLU A 17 10.79 2.68 1.74
N TRP A 18 9.53 2.65 2.17
CA TRP A 18 8.40 2.22 1.34
C TRP A 18 7.08 2.81 1.83
N ARG A 19 6.08 2.82 0.96
CA ARG A 19 4.73 3.26 1.29
C ARG A 19 3.70 2.41 0.56
N PHE A 20 2.47 2.44 1.04
CA PHE A 20 1.34 1.91 0.29
C PHE A 20 0.09 2.79 0.44
N ASN A 21 -0.80 2.68 -0.54
CA ASN A 21 -2.16 3.21 -0.52
C ASN A 21 -3.14 2.08 -0.82
N LEU A 22 -4.17 1.95 0.02
CA LEU A 22 -5.28 1.01 -0.16
C LEU A 22 -6.58 1.80 -0.25
N ARG A 23 -7.29 1.73 -1.38
CA ARG A 23 -8.55 2.46 -1.58
C ARG A 23 -9.60 1.61 -2.28
N THR A 24 -10.87 1.84 -1.97
CA THR A 24 -11.99 1.27 -2.73
C THR A 24 -12.11 1.98 -4.07
N SER A 25 -12.42 1.23 -5.13
CA SER A 25 -12.69 1.83 -6.43
C SER A 25 -14.03 2.57 -6.42
N ASN A 26 -14.05 3.78 -7.00
CA ASN A 26 -15.27 4.58 -7.12
C ASN A 26 -16.21 4.10 -8.24
N THR A 27 -15.71 3.30 -9.19
CA THR A 27 -16.43 2.93 -10.42
C THR A 27 -16.67 1.43 -10.57
N GLU A 28 -16.01 0.61 -9.77
CA GLU A 28 -16.01 -0.86 -9.89
C GLU A 28 -15.99 -1.47 -8.49
N PRO A 29 -16.59 -2.65 -8.25
CA PRO A 29 -16.58 -3.29 -6.94
C PRO A 29 -15.24 -3.98 -6.63
N VAL A 30 -14.15 -3.21 -6.61
CA VAL A 30 -12.78 -3.71 -6.39
C VAL A 30 -12.03 -2.81 -5.41
N VAL A 31 -11.01 -3.37 -4.75
CA VAL A 31 -10.05 -2.64 -3.93
C VAL A 31 -8.76 -2.46 -4.73
N ARG A 32 -8.17 -1.27 -4.68
CA ARG A 32 -6.90 -0.92 -5.33
C ARG A 32 -5.81 -0.81 -4.28
N LEU A 33 -4.70 -1.53 -4.51
CA LEU A 33 -3.49 -1.46 -3.72
C LEU A 33 -2.37 -0.89 -4.60
N ASN A 34 -1.76 0.20 -4.14
CA ASN A 34 -0.54 0.77 -4.71
C ASN A 34 0.58 0.62 -3.69
N VAL A 35 1.74 0.07 -4.09
CA VAL A 35 2.92 -0.09 -3.23
C VAL A 35 4.13 0.49 -3.96
N GLU A 36 4.95 1.26 -3.24
CA GLU A 36 6.15 1.89 -3.78
C GLU A 36 7.31 1.77 -2.77
N SER A 37 8.54 1.69 -3.27
CA SER A 37 9.77 1.70 -2.48
C SER A 37 10.80 2.68 -3.03
N ARG A 38 11.82 3.01 -2.23
CA ARG A 38 12.96 3.83 -2.67
C ARG A 38 13.97 2.99 -3.45
N ALA A 39 13.68 2.76 -4.74
CA ALA A 39 14.53 1.99 -5.66
C ALA A 39 14.85 0.55 -5.20
N ASP A 40 14.02 -0.03 -4.33
CA ASP A 40 14.16 -1.40 -3.84
C ASP A 40 12.99 -2.26 -4.32
N THR A 41 13.15 -2.86 -5.50
CA THR A 41 12.13 -3.72 -6.12
C THR A 41 11.84 -4.96 -5.29
N ALA A 42 12.85 -5.51 -4.59
CA ALA A 42 12.68 -6.71 -3.78
C ALA A 42 11.79 -6.43 -2.56
N LEU A 43 12.03 -5.30 -1.88
CA LEU A 43 11.18 -4.84 -0.79
C LEU A 43 9.75 -4.58 -1.24
N MET A 44 9.58 -3.88 -2.38
CA MET A 44 8.25 -3.59 -2.92
C MET A 44 7.46 -4.86 -3.22
N ASN A 45 8.09 -5.85 -3.85
CA ASN A 45 7.46 -7.14 -4.15
C ASN A 45 7.08 -7.88 -2.87
N ALA A 46 8.03 -7.99 -1.92
CA ALA A 46 7.79 -8.68 -0.65
C ALA A 46 6.61 -8.05 0.13
N LYS A 47 6.55 -6.72 0.20
CA LYS A 47 5.45 -6.01 0.88
C LYS A 47 4.13 -6.10 0.13
N THR A 48 4.17 -6.15 -1.19
CA THR A 48 2.96 -6.39 -1.99
C THR A 48 2.38 -7.77 -1.69
N GLU A 49 3.20 -8.82 -1.71
CA GLU A 49 2.77 -10.18 -1.38
C GLU A 49 2.25 -10.30 0.05
N GLU A 50 2.93 -9.68 1.02
CA GLU A 50 2.52 -9.64 2.42
C GLU A 50 1.12 -9.01 2.59
N ILE A 51 0.88 -7.84 1.99
CA ILE A 51 -0.43 -7.17 2.08
C ILE A 51 -1.51 -7.99 1.36
N LEU A 52 -1.23 -8.51 0.16
CA LEU A 52 -2.19 -9.33 -0.57
C LEU A 52 -2.56 -10.61 0.19
N ALA A 53 -1.64 -11.21 0.94
CA ALA A 53 -1.92 -12.37 1.78
C ALA A 53 -2.87 -12.04 2.94
N LEU A 54 -2.85 -10.82 3.46
CA LEU A 54 -3.75 -10.35 4.52
C LEU A 54 -5.15 -9.98 4.02
N LEU A 55 -5.30 -9.72 2.72
CA LEU A 55 -6.57 -9.37 2.09
C LEU A 55 -7.37 -10.58 1.59
N LYS A 56 -6.79 -11.80 1.66
CA LYS A 56 -7.50 -13.05 1.42
C LYS A 56 -8.39 -13.42 2.59
#